data_AF-A0A9P6YMT6-F1
#
_entry.id   AF-A0A9P6YMT6-F1
#
_cell.length_a   1.000
_cell.length_b   1.000
_cell.length_c   1.000
_cell.angle_alpha   90.00
_cell.angle_beta   90.00
_cell.angle_gamma   90.00
#
_symmetry.space_group_name_H-M   'P 1'
#
loop_
_entity.id
_entity.type
_entity.pdbx_description
1 polymer ?
#
loop_
_entity_poly.entity_id
_entity_poly.type
_entity_poly.pdbx_seq_one_letter_code
_entity_poly.pdbx_strand_id
1 'polypeptide(L)'
;MDMLNSEYDKLAELQLKLSSRLKDDWEAQRKEQRASRKLDIEQRQVEFDQELALQDKERRKKWTPKRPSNKKKMGLCDELAGFLKNEEQLEIVNESDHTDVDTSILILPPSILESFWSLEIDPPVMRSEIEPTVNLLMKTKAELE
;
A
#
# COMPACT_ATOMS: atom_id res chain seq x y z
N MET A 1 46.02 -42.03 -45.27
CA MET A 1 45.44 -40.69 -44.98
C MET A 1 43.93 -40.79 -44.80
N ASP A 2 43.20 -41.47 -45.69
CA ASP A 2 41.72 -41.50 -45.67
C ASP A 2 41.10 -42.20 -44.44
N MET A 3 41.75 -43.24 -43.91
CA MET A 3 41.26 -43.96 -42.73
C MET A 3 41.30 -43.09 -41.46
N LEU A 4 42.37 -42.32 -41.28
CA LEU A 4 42.51 -41.41 -40.14
C LEU A 4 41.46 -40.29 -40.19
N ASN A 5 41.24 -39.70 -41.36
CA ASN A 5 40.19 -38.68 -41.54
C ASN A 5 38.80 -39.23 -41.20
N SER A 6 38.50 -40.47 -41.62
CA SER A 6 37.21 -41.11 -41.32
C SER A 6 37.00 -41.37 -39.81
N GLU A 7 38.06 -41.59 -39.05
CA GLU A 7 38.00 -41.76 -37.59
C GLU A 7 37.79 -40.41 -36.88
N TYR A 8 38.43 -39.35 -37.37
CA TYR A 8 38.18 -37.99 -36.88
C TYR A 8 36.73 -37.56 -37.11
N ASP A 9 36.16 -37.81 -38.29
CA ASP A 9 34.77 -37.46 -38.59
C ASP A 9 33.79 -38.19 -37.66
N LYS A 10 34.01 -39.49 -37.41
CA LYS A 10 33.20 -40.27 -36.46
C LYS A 10 33.29 -39.72 -35.04
N LEU A 11 34.48 -39.29 -34.63
CA LEU A 11 34.69 -38.74 -33.29
C LEU A 11 34.02 -37.37 -33.14
N ALA A 12 34.09 -36.53 -34.17
CA ALA A 12 33.39 -35.25 -34.24
C ALA A 12 31.86 -35.44 -34.17
N GLU A 13 31.31 -36.41 -34.91
CA GLU A 13 29.88 -36.72 -34.83
C GLU A 13 29.46 -37.21 -33.44
N LEU A 14 30.27 -38.05 -32.79
CA LEU A 14 29.98 -38.53 -31.43
C LEU A 14 30.01 -37.39 -30.43
N GLN A 15 30.99 -36.47 -30.53
CA GLN A 15 31.05 -35.27 -29.68
C GLN A 15 29.84 -34.37 -29.90
N LEU A 16 29.41 -34.17 -31.14
CA LEU A 16 28.26 -33.34 -31.47
C LEU A 16 26.97 -33.95 -30.90
N LYS A 17 26.78 -35.27 -31.04
CA LYS A 17 25.67 -36.01 -30.42
C LYS A 17 25.69 -35.92 -28.89
N LEU A 18 26.87 -36.03 -28.28
CA LEU A 18 27.03 -35.90 -26.82
C LEU A 18 26.66 -34.48 -26.36
N SER A 19 27.16 -33.45 -27.05
CA SER A 19 26.87 -32.05 -26.72
C SER A 19 25.38 -31.72 -26.86
N SER A 20 24.71 -32.27 -27.87
CA SER A 20 23.27 -32.11 -28.05
C SER A 20 22.50 -32.72 -26.89
N ARG A 21 22.84 -33.96 -26.50
CA ARG A 21 22.19 -34.65 -25.36
C ARG A 21 22.37 -33.88 -24.05
N LEU A 22 23.59 -33.44 -23.76
CA LEU A 22 23.85 -32.64 -22.55
C LEU A 22 23.04 -31.35 -22.52
N LYS A 23 22.85 -30.71 -23.67
CA LYS A 23 22.02 -29.52 -23.79
C LYS A 23 20.55 -29.84 -23.54
N ASP A 24 20.04 -30.91 -24.14
CA ASP A 24 18.65 -31.34 -23.98
C ASP A 24 18.35 -31.70 -22.51
N ASP A 25 19.25 -32.45 -21.85
CA ASP A 25 19.14 -32.82 -20.44
C ASP A 25 19.16 -31.58 -19.53
N TRP A 26 20.05 -30.62 -19.82
CA TRP A 26 20.12 -29.37 -19.07
C TRP A 26 18.85 -28.53 -19.25
N GLU A 27 18.29 -28.46 -20.47
CA GLU A 27 17.03 -27.77 -20.73
C GLU A 27 15.85 -28.43 -20.02
N ALA A 28 15.83 -29.77 -19.96
CA ALA A 28 14.81 -30.53 -19.23
C ALA A 28 14.88 -30.24 -17.72
N GLN A 29 16.07 -30.35 -17.11
CA GLN A 29 16.28 -30.03 -15.69
C GLN A 29 15.90 -28.58 -15.38
N ARG A 30 16.26 -27.63 -16.25
CA ARG A 30 15.92 -26.22 -16.07
C ARG A 30 14.41 -25.99 -16.09
N LYS A 31 13.67 -26.67 -16.97
CA LYS A 31 12.20 -26.59 -17.03
C LYS A 31 11.58 -27.15 -15.75
N GLU A 32 12.06 -28.30 -15.30
CA GLU A 32 11.59 -28.94 -14.06
C GLU A 32 11.83 -28.05 -12.83
N GLN A 33 13.05 -27.52 -12.68
CA GLN A 33 13.37 -26.62 -11.57
C GLN A 33 12.52 -25.34 -11.59
N ARG A 34 12.23 -24.79 -12.77
CA ARG A 34 11.33 -23.62 -12.89
C ARG A 34 9.91 -23.96 -12.43
N ALA A 35 9.39 -25.11 -12.84
CA ALA A 35 8.05 -25.54 -12.42
C ALA A 35 7.99 -25.77 -10.90
N SER A 36 9.00 -26.44 -10.33
CA SER A 36 9.12 -26.65 -8.89
C SER A 36 9.18 -25.33 -8.11
N ARG A 37 10.02 -24.38 -8.53
CA ARG A 37 10.11 -23.06 -7.89
C ARG A 37 8.82 -22.28 -8.00
N LYS A 38 8.11 -22.36 -9.14
CA LYS A 38 6.82 -21.70 -9.32
C LYS A 38 5.80 -22.23 -8.31
N LEU A 39 5.73 -23.55 -8.14
CA LEU A 39 4.83 -24.19 -7.16
C LEU A 39 5.17 -23.77 -5.72
N ASP A 40 6.46 -23.74 -5.34
CA ASP A 40 6.89 -23.29 -4.01
C ASP A 40 6.51 -21.82 -3.75
N ILE A 41 6.65 -20.93 -4.75
CA ILE A 41 6.23 -19.54 -4.64
C ILE A 41 4.71 -19.42 -4.45
N GLU A 42 3.93 -20.15 -5.24
CA GLU A 42 2.47 -20.15 -5.13
C GLU A 42 2.01 -20.67 -3.76
N GLN A 43 2.66 -21.71 -3.22
CA GLN A 43 2.38 -22.21 -1.88
C GLN A 43 2.65 -21.15 -0.81
N ARG A 44 3.81 -20.49 -0.86
CA ARG A 44 4.15 -19.42 0.11
C ARG A 44 3.21 -18.23 0.04
N GLN A 45 2.75 -17.86 -1.16
CA GLN A 45 1.75 -16.80 -1.30
C GLN A 45 0.45 -17.17 -0.58
N VAL A 46 -0.02 -18.40 -0.75
CA VAL A 46 -1.22 -18.88 -0.06
C VAL A 46 -1.02 -18.92 1.46
N GLU A 47 0.13 -19.37 1.94
CA GLU A 47 0.46 -19.36 3.38
C GLU A 47 0.49 -17.94 3.95
N PHE A 48 1.11 -17.00 3.22
CA PHE A 48 1.18 -15.60 3.61
C PHE A 48 -0.20 -14.95 3.68
N ASP A 49 -1.06 -15.19 2.68
CA ASP A 49 -2.42 -14.66 2.66
C ASP A 49 -3.27 -15.23 3.82
N GLN A 50 -3.06 -16.50 4.16
CA GLN A 50 -3.71 -17.13 5.31
C GLN A 50 -3.26 -16.51 6.64
N GLU A 51 -1.95 -16.29 6.81
CA GLU A 51 -1.39 -15.66 8.00
C GLU A 51 -1.89 -14.22 8.16
N LEU A 52 -1.91 -13.45 7.06
CA LEU A 52 -2.45 -12.09 7.05
C LEU A 52 -3.93 -12.07 7.46
N ALA A 53 -4.74 -12.99 6.92
CA ALA A 53 -6.15 -13.12 7.28
C ALA A 53 -6.36 -13.49 8.76
N LEU A 54 -5.48 -14.31 9.34
CA LEU A 54 -5.51 -14.63 10.77
C LEU A 54 -5.16 -13.42 11.63
N GLN A 55 -4.10 -12.68 11.26
CA GLN A 55 -3.72 -11.45 11.96
C GLN A 55 -4.83 -10.39 11.91
N ASP A 56 -5.48 -10.22 10.76
CA ASP A 56 -6.61 -9.30 10.62
C ASP A 56 -7.81 -9.74 11.47
N LYS A 57 -8.11 -11.03 11.53
CA LYS A 57 -9.14 -11.57 12.43
C LYS A 57 -8.80 -11.30 13.90
N GLU A 58 -7.55 -11.48 14.30
CA GLU A 58 -7.12 -11.17 15.67
C GLU A 58 -7.18 -9.67 15.97
N ARG A 59 -6.73 -8.83 15.04
CA ARG A 59 -6.84 -7.37 15.15
C ARG A 59 -8.29 -6.97 15.30
N ARG A 60 -9.21 -7.47 14.46
CA ARG A 60 -10.65 -7.19 14.58
C ARG A 60 -11.25 -7.66 15.90
N LYS A 61 -10.81 -8.80 16.45
CA LYS A 61 -11.25 -9.27 17.78
C LYS A 61 -10.76 -8.38 18.92
N LYS A 62 -9.54 -7.87 18.82
CA LYS A 62 -8.93 -6.96 19.82
C LYS A 62 -9.34 -5.49 19.59
N TRP A 63 -9.80 -5.16 18.39
CA TRP A 63 -10.29 -3.85 18.00
C TRP A 63 -11.69 -3.63 18.58
N THR A 64 -11.74 -3.23 19.84
CA THR A 64 -12.88 -2.48 20.34
C THR A 64 -12.62 -1.02 19.98
N PRO A 65 -13.30 -0.43 18.98
CA PRO A 65 -13.25 1.01 18.83
C PRO A 65 -13.86 1.56 20.12
N LYS A 66 -13.03 2.08 21.03
CA LYS A 66 -13.51 2.87 22.15
C LYS A 66 -14.09 4.13 21.54
N ARG A 67 -15.34 4.04 21.08
CA ARG A 67 -16.05 5.19 20.53
C ARG A 67 -15.98 6.28 21.60
N PRO A 68 -15.42 7.45 21.27
CA PRO A 68 -15.36 8.53 22.25
C PRO A 68 -16.78 8.82 22.74
N SER A 69 -16.94 8.99 24.05
CA SER A 69 -18.21 9.43 24.62
C SER A 69 -18.61 10.78 24.02
N ASN A 70 -19.90 11.13 24.02
CA ASN A 70 -20.37 12.39 23.45
C ASN A 70 -19.60 13.61 23.99
N LYS A 71 -19.27 13.62 25.29
CA LYS A 71 -18.42 14.66 25.90
C LYS A 71 -17.02 14.77 25.28
N LYS A 72 -16.39 13.64 24.94
CA LYS A 72 -15.09 13.63 24.27
C LYS A 72 -15.21 14.06 22.82
N LYS A 73 -16.28 13.64 22.13
CA LYS A 73 -16.55 14.06 20.75
C LYS A 73 -16.74 15.57 20.66
N MET A 74 -17.51 16.17 21.57
CA MET A 74 -17.68 17.62 21.64
C MET A 74 -16.35 18.35 21.86
N GLY A 75 -15.50 17.85 22.78
CA GLY A 75 -14.17 18.42 23.02
C GLY A 75 -13.26 18.34 21.79
N LEU A 76 -13.34 17.25 21.02
CA LEU A 76 -12.62 17.10 19.76
C LEU A 76 -13.15 18.05 18.69
N CYS A 77 -14.47 18.27 18.59
CA CYS A 77 -15.03 19.26 17.67
C CYS A 77 -14.51 20.67 17.97
N ASP A 78 -14.41 21.04 19.26
CA ASP A 78 -13.87 22.35 19.67
C ASP A 78 -12.37 22.48 19.37
N GLU A 79 -11.59 21.43 19.63
CA GLU A 79 -10.15 21.41 19.33
C GLU A 79 -9.88 21.49 17.82
N LEU A 80 -10.59 20.70 17.02
CA LEU A 80 -10.46 20.70 15.56
C LEU A 80 -10.92 22.03 14.95
N ALA A 81 -12.04 22.59 15.41
CA ALA A 81 -12.51 23.89 14.93
C ALA A 81 -11.55 25.01 15.33
N GLY A 82 -10.94 24.93 16.51
CA GLY A 82 -9.90 25.87 16.95
C GLY A 82 -8.64 25.77 16.09
N PHE A 83 -8.18 24.55 15.81
CA PHE A 83 -7.02 24.30 14.95
C PHE A 83 -7.22 24.82 13.53
N LEU A 84 -8.36 24.50 12.91
CA LEU A 84 -8.69 24.95 11.56
C LEU A 84 -8.86 26.48 11.43
N LYS A 85 -9.29 27.16 12.49
CA LYS A 85 -9.42 28.63 12.51
C LYS A 85 -8.09 29.35 12.70
N ASN A 86 -7.10 28.68 13.27
CA ASN A 86 -5.78 29.25 13.50
C ASN A 86 -4.92 29.01 12.25
N GLU A 87 -5.06 29.87 11.24
CA GLU A 87 -4.31 29.78 9.97
C GLU A 87 -2.78 29.73 10.16
N GLU A 88 -2.24 30.28 11.25
CA GLU A 88 -0.81 30.22 11.59
C GLU A 88 -0.28 28.80 11.87
N GLN A 89 -1.17 27.86 12.21
CA GLN A 89 -0.81 26.45 12.51
C GLN A 89 -0.98 25.54 11.29
N LEU A 90 -1.54 26.04 10.19
CA LEU A 90 -1.80 25.28 8.98
C LEU A 90 -0.64 25.47 8.00
N GLU A 91 0.03 24.37 7.68
CA GLU A 91 1.01 24.36 6.59
C GLU A 91 0.25 24.19 5.28
N ILE A 92 0.14 25.29 4.52
CA ILE A 92 -0.53 25.32 3.22
C ILE A 92 0.53 25.37 2.12
N VAL A 93 0.48 24.40 1.21
CA VAL A 93 1.37 24.32 0.05
C VAL A 93 0.61 24.73 -1.21
N ASN A 94 1.31 25.38 -2.15
CA ASN A 94 0.76 25.87 -3.44
C ASN A 94 -0.37 26.89 -3.28
N GLU A 95 -0.24 27.80 -2.33
CA GLU A 95 -1.11 28.96 -2.24
C GLU A 95 -0.80 29.89 -3.42
N SER A 96 -1.60 29.79 -4.50
CA SER A 96 -1.48 30.66 -5.66
C SER A 96 -2.50 31.78 -5.59
N ASP A 97 -2.06 33.01 -5.37
CA ASP A 97 -2.89 34.22 -5.25
C ASP A 97 -3.59 34.65 -6.56
N HIS A 98 -3.45 33.90 -7.65
CA HIS A 98 -3.71 34.38 -9.02
C HIS A 98 -4.60 33.49 -9.88
N THR A 99 -5.30 32.51 -9.30
CA THR A 99 -6.23 31.64 -10.04
C THR A 99 -7.56 31.48 -9.32
N ASP A 100 -8.68 31.59 -10.04
CA ASP A 100 -10.05 31.32 -9.53
C ASP A 100 -10.27 29.87 -9.06
N VAL A 101 -9.25 29.01 -9.20
CA VAL A 101 -9.26 27.60 -8.79
C VAL A 101 -8.34 27.45 -7.59
N ASP A 102 -8.89 26.92 -6.50
CA ASP A 102 -8.13 26.55 -5.31
C ASP A 102 -7.21 25.35 -5.63
N THR A 103 -5.90 25.58 -5.59
CA THR A 103 -4.87 24.53 -5.76
C THR A 103 -4.09 24.29 -4.48
N SER A 104 -4.55 24.87 -3.37
CA SER A 104 -3.91 24.75 -2.07
C SER A 104 -4.03 23.32 -1.54
N ILE A 105 -2.97 22.86 -0.89
CA ILE A 105 -2.93 21.57 -0.21
C ILE A 105 -2.64 21.83 1.26
N LEU A 106 -3.57 21.41 2.12
CA LEU A 106 -3.41 21.43 3.57
C LEU A 106 -2.60 20.22 4.05
N ILE A 107 -1.54 20.49 4.78
CA ILE A 107 -0.77 19.47 5.48
C ILE A 107 -1.19 19.49 6.96
N LEU A 108 -1.89 18.43 7.37
CA LEU A 108 -2.37 18.26 8.74
C LEU A 108 -1.46 17.31 9.53
N PRO A 109 -1.13 17.62 10.80
CA PRO A 109 -0.41 16.69 11.67
C PRO A 109 -1.19 15.37 11.86
N PRO A 110 -0.51 14.21 12.01
CA PRO A 110 -1.17 12.91 12.20
C PRO A 110 -2.14 12.88 13.38
N SER A 111 -1.84 13.59 14.48
CA SER A 111 -2.71 13.69 15.64
C SER A 111 -4.05 14.37 15.34
N ILE A 112 -4.07 15.35 14.43
CA ILE A 112 -5.29 16.05 14.00
C ILE A 112 -6.10 15.14 13.08
N LEU A 113 -5.45 14.41 12.17
CA LEU A 113 -6.10 13.42 11.29
C LEU A 113 -6.79 12.32 12.09
N GLU A 114 -6.13 11.81 13.14
CA GLU A 114 -6.72 10.82 14.05
C GLU A 114 -8.00 11.35 14.72
N SER A 115 -8.01 12.63 15.12
CA SER A 115 -9.19 13.29 15.69
C SER A 115 -10.35 13.37 14.69
N PHE A 116 -10.10 13.73 13.43
CA PHE A 116 -11.11 13.69 12.36
C PHE A 116 -11.70 12.28 12.16
N TRP A 117 -10.83 11.27 12.05
CA TRP A 117 -11.27 9.89 11.89
C TRP A 117 -12.04 9.35 13.10
N SER A 118 -11.72 9.81 14.31
CA SER A 118 -12.46 9.43 15.52
C SER A 118 -13.89 9.99 15.56
N LEU A 119 -14.14 11.07 14.81
CA LEU A 119 -15.45 11.69 14.62
C LEU A 119 -16.18 11.19 13.37
N GLU A 120 -15.52 10.35 12.55
CA GLU A 120 -16.04 9.89 11.24
C GLU A 120 -16.28 11.07 10.28
N ILE A 121 -15.44 12.12 10.36
CA ILE A 121 -15.49 13.30 9.49
C ILE A 121 -14.25 13.30 8.59
N ASP A 122 -14.44 13.60 7.30
CA ASP A 122 -13.33 13.74 6.37
C ASP A 122 -12.54 15.03 6.66
N PRO A 123 -11.20 14.97 6.80
CA PRO A 123 -10.37 16.15 7.02
C PRO A 123 -10.34 17.03 5.77
N PRO A 124 -10.27 18.37 5.92
CA PRO A 124 -10.18 19.27 4.78
C PRO A 124 -8.81 19.11 4.11
N VAL A 125 -8.81 18.96 2.79
CA VAL A 125 -7.61 18.81 1.97
C VAL A 125 -7.22 20.14 1.33
N MET A 126 -8.21 21.00 1.04
CA MET A 126 -8.01 22.31 0.43
C MET A 126 -8.43 23.46 1.36
N ARG A 127 -7.85 24.66 1.18
CA ARG A 127 -8.18 25.83 2.00
C ARG A 127 -9.67 26.21 1.90
N SER A 128 -10.25 26.11 0.72
CA SER A 128 -11.69 26.36 0.50
C SER A 128 -12.60 25.40 1.28
N GLU A 129 -12.10 24.24 1.70
CA GLU A 129 -12.84 23.24 2.48
C GLU A 129 -12.78 23.50 4.00
N ILE A 130 -11.92 24.41 4.46
CA ILE A 130 -11.77 24.73 5.89
C ILE A 130 -13.08 25.23 6.48
N GLU A 131 -13.66 26.28 5.91
CA GLU A 131 -14.87 26.91 6.44
C GLU A 131 -16.10 25.96 6.39
N PRO A 132 -16.34 25.20 5.30
CA PRO A 132 -17.35 24.14 5.29
C PRO A 132 -17.13 23.09 6.40
N THR A 133 -15.89 22.67 6.62
CA THR A 133 -15.56 21.64 7.61
C THR A 133 -15.73 22.16 9.04
N VAL A 134 -15.37 23.42 9.31
CA VAL A 134 -15.63 24.08 10.60
C VAL A 134 -17.12 24.13 10.89
N ASN A 135 -17.95 24.50 9.90
CA ASN A 135 -19.41 24.53 10.08
C ASN A 135 -19.99 23.14 10.36
N LEU A 136 -19.45 22.10 9.71
CA LEU A 136 -19.80 20.70 9.98
C LEU A 136 -19.43 20.28 11.42
N LEU A 137 -18.24 20.66 11.90
CA LEU A 137 -17.81 20.38 13.28
C LEU A 137 -18.71 21.07 14.32
N MET A 138 -19.13 22.30 14.05
CA MET A 138 -20.06 23.02 14.95
C MET A 138 -21.46 22.41 14.94
N LYS A 139 -21.94 21.95 13.79
CA LYS A 139 -23.23 21.25 13.68
C LYS A 139 -23.21 19.91 14.40
N THR A 140 -22.17 19.11 14.20
CA THR A 140 -22.02 17.81 14.88
C THR A 140 -21.89 17.99 16.40
N LYS A 141 -21.22 19.04 16.86
CA LYS A 141 -21.22 19.40 18.29
C LYS A 141 -22.64 19.67 18.81
N ALA A 142 -23.42 20.49 18.12
CA ALA A 142 -24.79 20.81 18.52
C ALA A 142 -25.72 19.58 18.56
N GLU A 143 -25.47 18.58 17.71
CA GLU A 143 -26.21 17.30 17.71
C GLU A 143 -25.81 16.36 18.86
N LEU A 144 -24.67 16.60 19.52
CA LEU A 144 -24.13 15.79 20.61
C LEU A 144 -24.45 16.34 22.01
N GLU A 145 -24.93 17.58 22.10
CA GLU A 145 -25.43 18.28 23.32
C GLU A 145 -26.82 17.79 23.74
#